data_AF-A0A1Y4HEZ3-F1
#
_entry.id   AF-A0A1Y4HEZ3-F1
#
_cell.length_a   1.000
_cell.length_b   1.000
_cell.length_c   1.000
_cell.angle_alpha   90.00
_cell.angle_beta   90.00
_cell.angle_gamma   90.00
#
_symmetry.space_group_name_H-M   'P 1'
#
loop_
_entity.id
_entity.type
_entity.pdbx_description
1 polymer ?
#
loop_
_entity_poly.entity_id
_entity_poly.type
_entity_poly.pdbx_seq_one_letter_code
_entity_poly.pdbx_strand_id
1 'polypeptide(L)'
;MKLSDLTAPYTKCRVITYGRDHNTAVEKRVELQQISGYLYRGESKKDSASQPYCRFYLYYRDLGIGMDIGRTCYPDEHTVEEVTAALPPKYLNGPQAFIDSLDAAVTNEQRIFNAEIALARYLVPEKADTYAEARQRYLDKDAAEHAAKVSRRQAEDAAYCAERNAEAQQQLDAAINTIRTGGELKNEAISIYRGRYDCRSYSIINHLARQFGVQIPLKVQGWINKRLIHVVVRNGAVASVCYSGSPSRTFHARMNELIASVLKQQQDEETR
;
A
#
# COMPACT_ATOMS: atom_id res chain seq x y z
N MET A 1 -41.38 0.48 -9.19
CA MET A 1 -41.48 -0.80 -9.96
C MET A 1 -40.17 -1.56 -9.78
N LYS A 2 -40.15 -2.88 -9.53
CA LYS A 2 -38.86 -3.60 -9.42
C LYS A 2 -38.21 -3.81 -10.78
N LEU A 3 -36.88 -3.93 -10.81
CA LEU A 3 -36.17 -4.29 -12.04
C LEU A 3 -36.53 -5.69 -12.56
N SER A 4 -36.99 -6.59 -11.68
CA SER A 4 -37.48 -7.93 -12.05
C SER A 4 -38.80 -7.88 -12.84
N ASP A 5 -39.55 -6.79 -12.71
CA ASP A 5 -40.91 -6.66 -13.25
C ASP A 5 -40.93 -5.98 -14.63
N LEU A 6 -39.76 -5.71 -15.20
CA LEU A 6 -39.63 -5.06 -16.51
C LEU A 6 -40.13 -5.98 -17.63
N THR A 7 -41.09 -5.48 -18.41
CA THR A 7 -41.71 -6.20 -19.54
C THR A 7 -41.10 -5.88 -20.90
N ALA A 8 -40.23 -4.86 -20.98
CA ALA A 8 -39.55 -4.51 -22.22
C ALA A 8 -38.71 -5.70 -22.73
N PRO A 9 -38.68 -5.99 -24.05
CA PRO A 9 -37.89 -7.07 -24.58
C PRO A 9 -36.39 -6.75 -24.51
N TYR A 10 -35.57 -7.82 -24.46
CA TYR A 10 -34.14 -7.68 -24.69
C TYR A 10 -33.88 -7.44 -26.18
N THR A 11 -32.97 -6.51 -26.46
CA THR A 11 -32.57 -6.14 -27.81
C THR A 11 -31.05 -6.09 -27.91
N LYS A 12 -30.51 -6.61 -29.02
CA LYS A 12 -29.08 -6.67 -29.26
C LYS A 12 -28.54 -5.31 -29.68
N CYS A 13 -27.85 -4.64 -28.76
CA CYS A 13 -27.35 -3.28 -28.93
C CYS A 13 -25.83 -3.24 -29.02
N ARG A 14 -25.26 -2.28 -29.76
CA ARG A 14 -23.82 -1.97 -29.71
C ARG A 14 -23.56 -1.11 -28.49
N VAL A 15 -22.57 -1.49 -27.69
CA VAL A 15 -22.16 -0.74 -26.50
C VAL A 15 -20.64 -0.66 -26.40
N ILE A 16 -20.18 0.47 -25.89
CA ILE A 16 -18.80 0.72 -25.50
C ILE A 16 -18.61 0.16 -24.09
N THR A 17 -17.61 -0.69 -23.92
CA THR A 17 -17.21 -1.27 -22.63
C THR A 17 -15.68 -1.31 -22.58
N TYR A 18 -15.12 -1.90 -21.52
CA TYR A 18 -13.68 -2.04 -21.40
C TYR A 18 -13.17 -3.38 -21.97
N GLY A 19 -11.96 -3.31 -22.53
CA GLY A 19 -11.14 -4.46 -22.90
C GLY A 19 -10.70 -5.28 -21.69
N ARG A 20 -9.92 -6.33 -21.94
CA ARG A 20 -9.37 -7.20 -20.87
C ARG A 20 -8.42 -6.44 -19.93
N ASP A 21 -7.80 -5.38 -20.42
CA ASP A 21 -6.92 -4.49 -19.66
C ASP A 21 -7.68 -3.54 -18.70
N HIS A 22 -9.02 -3.58 -18.72
CA HIS A 22 -9.90 -2.71 -17.95
C HIS A 22 -9.66 -1.20 -18.19
N ASN A 23 -9.03 -0.84 -19.31
CA ASN A 23 -8.65 0.54 -19.61
C ASN A 23 -8.99 0.94 -21.05
N THR A 24 -8.77 0.07 -22.02
CA THR A 24 -9.07 0.35 -23.43
C THR A 24 -10.57 0.27 -23.67
N ALA A 25 -11.16 1.31 -24.26
CA ALA A 25 -12.55 1.30 -24.68
C ALA A 25 -12.71 0.44 -25.95
N VAL A 26 -13.64 -0.50 -25.91
CA VAL A 26 -13.94 -1.43 -27.02
C VAL A 26 -15.44 -1.53 -27.21
N GLU A 27 -15.86 -1.81 -28.44
CA GLU A 27 -17.26 -2.05 -28.74
C GLU A 27 -17.62 -3.53 -28.65
N LYS A 28 -18.79 -3.82 -28.09
CA LYS A 28 -19.37 -5.16 -28.04
C LYS A 28 -20.86 -5.09 -28.36
N ARG A 29 -21.42 -6.23 -28.78
CA ARG A 29 -22.88 -6.40 -28.89
C ARG A 29 -23.39 -7.08 -27.63
N VAL A 30 -24.37 -6.48 -26.99
CA VAL A 30 -24.95 -6.95 -25.71
C VAL A 30 -26.47 -6.88 -25.80
N GLU A 31 -27.15 -7.88 -25.24
CA GLU A 31 -28.60 -7.87 -25.07
C GLU A 31 -28.98 -6.90 -23.96
N LEU A 32 -29.78 -5.90 -24.29
CA LEU A 32 -30.21 -4.84 -23.38
C LEU A 32 -31.72 -4.79 -23.26
N GLN A 33 -32.20 -4.62 -22.04
CA GLN A 33 -33.60 -4.36 -21.69
C GLN A 33 -33.72 -2.94 -21.14
N GLN A 34 -34.69 -2.17 -21.66
CA GLN A 34 -34.90 -0.79 -21.24
C GLN A 34 -35.43 -0.73 -19.79
N ILE A 35 -34.84 0.15 -18.98
CA ILE A 35 -35.32 0.47 -17.63
C ILE A 35 -36.17 1.74 -17.69
N SER A 36 -35.57 2.87 -18.09
CA SER A 36 -36.23 4.17 -18.19
C SER A 36 -35.40 5.11 -19.06
N GLY A 37 -36.03 5.89 -19.93
CA GLY A 37 -35.33 6.86 -20.79
C GLY A 37 -34.16 6.23 -21.56
N TYR A 38 -32.94 6.73 -21.30
CA TYR A 38 -31.68 6.25 -21.89
C TYR A 38 -31.00 5.14 -21.08
N LEU A 39 -31.59 4.72 -19.96
CA LEU A 39 -31.03 3.72 -19.06
C LEU A 39 -31.54 2.31 -19.39
N TYR A 40 -30.60 1.38 -19.50
CA TYR A 40 -30.82 -0.02 -19.84
C TYR A 40 -30.06 -0.92 -18.86
N ARG A 41 -30.52 -2.16 -18.73
CA ARG A 41 -29.80 -3.25 -18.06
C ARG A 41 -29.44 -4.34 -19.06
N GLY A 42 -28.34 -5.01 -18.81
CA GLY A 42 -28.06 -6.33 -19.39
C GLY A 42 -28.76 -7.45 -18.61
N GLU A 43 -28.58 -8.67 -19.11
CA GLU A 43 -29.03 -9.88 -18.42
C GLU A 43 -28.41 -10.02 -17.02
N SER A 44 -29.17 -10.59 -16.10
CA SER A 44 -28.68 -10.97 -14.77
C SER A 44 -27.71 -12.15 -14.89
N LYS A 45 -26.57 -12.05 -14.24
CA LYS A 45 -25.50 -13.06 -14.18
C LYS A 45 -25.13 -13.34 -12.73
N LYS A 46 -24.39 -14.42 -12.48
CA LYS A 46 -23.78 -14.69 -11.19
C LYS A 46 -22.28 -14.46 -11.25
N ASP A 47 -21.70 -13.89 -10.20
CA ASP A 47 -20.25 -13.73 -10.09
C ASP A 47 -19.58 -14.98 -9.51
N SER A 48 -18.27 -14.92 -9.24
CA SER A 48 -17.51 -16.04 -8.66
C SER A 48 -17.97 -16.44 -7.26
N ALA A 49 -18.63 -15.54 -6.53
CA ALA A 49 -19.24 -15.81 -5.23
C ALA A 49 -20.72 -16.23 -5.35
N SER A 50 -21.18 -16.54 -6.57
CA SER A 50 -22.58 -16.83 -6.88
C SER A 50 -23.56 -15.69 -6.60
N GLN A 51 -23.07 -14.45 -6.40
CA GLN A 51 -23.92 -13.30 -6.17
C GLN A 51 -24.54 -12.85 -7.50
N PRO A 52 -25.88 -12.66 -7.56
CA PRO A 52 -26.53 -12.17 -8.76
C PRO A 52 -26.16 -10.70 -8.98
N TYR A 53 -25.85 -10.35 -10.22
CA TYR A 53 -25.58 -8.98 -10.63
C TYR A 53 -26.11 -8.74 -12.04
N CYS A 54 -26.41 -7.49 -12.38
CA CYS A 54 -26.56 -7.08 -13.77
C CYS A 54 -25.71 -5.83 -14.04
N ARG A 55 -25.45 -5.55 -15.31
CA ARG A 55 -24.74 -4.33 -15.72
C ARG A 55 -25.74 -3.31 -16.23
N PHE A 56 -25.47 -2.04 -15.95
CA PHE A 56 -26.24 -0.91 -16.48
C PHE A 56 -25.52 -0.29 -17.66
N TYR A 57 -26.33 0.20 -18.60
CA TYR A 57 -25.88 0.79 -19.83
C TYR A 57 -26.66 2.07 -20.09
N LEU A 58 -25.95 3.10 -20.51
CA LEU A 58 -26.52 4.25 -21.20
C LEU A 58 -26.67 3.89 -22.68
N TYR A 59 -27.83 4.10 -23.30
CA TYR A 59 -28.01 3.78 -24.72
C TYR A 59 -28.83 4.87 -25.44
N TYR A 60 -28.25 5.39 -26.52
CA TYR A 60 -28.88 6.39 -27.39
C TYR A 60 -29.42 5.71 -28.63
N ARG A 61 -30.73 5.49 -28.66
CA ARG A 61 -31.41 4.76 -29.75
C ARG A 61 -31.15 5.37 -31.12
N ASP A 62 -31.18 6.69 -31.23
CA ASP A 62 -31.00 7.41 -32.50
C ASP A 62 -29.59 7.24 -33.09
N LEU A 63 -28.59 6.96 -32.24
CA LEU A 63 -27.21 6.74 -32.65
C LEU A 63 -26.84 5.26 -32.75
N GLY A 64 -27.72 4.36 -32.31
CA GLY A 64 -27.47 2.92 -32.30
C GLY A 64 -26.26 2.49 -31.47
N ILE A 65 -25.87 3.29 -30.47
CA ILE A 65 -24.68 3.08 -29.64
C ILE A 65 -24.98 3.41 -28.17
N GLY A 66 -24.35 2.67 -27.27
CA GLY A 66 -24.40 2.91 -25.84
C GLY A 66 -23.05 2.76 -25.16
N MET A 67 -23.06 2.87 -23.83
CA MET A 67 -21.88 2.77 -22.98
C MET A 67 -22.23 2.06 -21.69
N ASP A 68 -21.35 1.17 -21.26
CA ASP A 68 -21.39 0.50 -19.97
C ASP A 68 -21.09 1.49 -18.84
N ILE A 69 -22.02 1.66 -17.90
CA ILE A 69 -21.92 2.64 -16.81
C ILE A 69 -21.73 2.00 -15.44
N GLY A 70 -21.67 0.66 -15.36
CA GLY A 70 -21.39 -0.04 -14.10
C GLY A 70 -22.23 -1.30 -13.89
N ARG A 71 -22.18 -1.82 -12.67
CA ARG A 71 -22.95 -3.00 -12.25
C ARG A 71 -23.69 -2.72 -10.95
N THR A 72 -24.80 -3.43 -10.76
CA THR A 72 -25.48 -3.55 -9.46
C THR A 72 -25.52 -5.02 -9.03
N CYS A 73 -25.44 -5.26 -7.73
CA CYS A 73 -25.66 -6.57 -7.13
C CYS A 73 -27.12 -6.70 -6.69
N TYR A 74 -27.64 -7.92 -6.69
CA TYR A 74 -29.02 -8.23 -6.31
C TYR A 74 -30.05 -7.40 -7.10
N PRO A 75 -30.03 -7.44 -8.45
CA PRO A 75 -30.87 -6.57 -9.27
C PRO A 75 -32.37 -6.68 -8.96
N ASP A 76 -32.83 -7.84 -8.49
CA ASP A 76 -34.24 -8.10 -8.18
C ASP A 76 -34.70 -7.46 -6.84
N GLU A 77 -33.75 -6.95 -6.05
CA GLU A 77 -34.03 -6.18 -4.83
C GLU A 77 -34.20 -4.69 -5.11
N HIS A 78 -33.72 -4.20 -6.26
CA HIS A 78 -33.76 -2.78 -6.60
C HIS A 78 -35.02 -2.41 -7.39
N THR A 79 -35.51 -1.21 -7.12
CA THR A 79 -36.53 -0.54 -7.92
C THR A 79 -35.92 0.33 -9.01
N VAL A 80 -36.71 0.60 -10.05
CA VAL A 80 -36.35 1.55 -11.12
C VAL A 80 -36.02 2.92 -10.51
N GLU A 81 -36.85 3.36 -9.57
CA GLU A 81 -36.74 4.66 -8.92
C GLU A 81 -35.43 4.80 -8.13
N GLU A 82 -35.08 3.80 -7.31
CA GLU A 82 -33.82 3.77 -6.55
C GLU A 82 -32.59 3.82 -7.46
N VAL A 83 -32.59 3.03 -8.54
CA VAL A 83 -31.48 3.02 -9.49
C VAL A 83 -31.33 4.35 -10.19
N THR A 84 -32.44 4.95 -10.65
CA THR A 84 -32.38 6.26 -11.31
C THR A 84 -31.92 7.35 -10.35
N ALA A 85 -32.32 7.32 -9.08
CA ALA A 85 -31.89 8.31 -8.09
C ALA A 85 -30.40 8.21 -7.74
N ALA A 86 -29.81 7.01 -7.82
CA ALA A 86 -28.40 6.79 -7.53
C ALA A 86 -27.46 7.18 -8.69
N LEU A 87 -27.98 7.35 -9.91
CA LEU A 87 -27.16 7.62 -11.09
C LEU A 87 -26.93 9.12 -11.30
N PRO A 88 -25.72 9.51 -11.76
CA PRO A 88 -25.44 10.88 -12.16
C PRO A 88 -26.43 11.40 -13.22
N PRO A 89 -26.87 12.68 -13.13
CA PRO A 89 -27.81 13.27 -14.08
C PRO A 89 -27.37 13.16 -15.55
N LYS A 90 -26.06 13.15 -15.81
CA LYS A 90 -25.47 13.00 -17.15
C LYS A 90 -25.86 11.70 -17.88
N TYR A 91 -26.30 10.67 -17.15
CA TYR A 91 -26.76 9.40 -17.73
C TYR A 91 -28.27 9.32 -17.94
N LEU A 92 -29.03 10.28 -17.40
CA LEU A 92 -30.50 10.25 -17.42
C LEU A 92 -31.06 11.33 -18.36
N ASN A 93 -30.36 12.46 -18.48
CA ASN A 93 -30.87 13.66 -19.13
C ASN A 93 -30.45 13.81 -20.60
N GLY A 94 -30.03 12.70 -21.22
CA GLY A 94 -29.76 12.62 -22.65
C GLY A 94 -28.38 13.06 -23.12
N PRO A 95 -28.17 13.11 -24.45
CA PRO A 95 -26.87 13.43 -25.06
C PRO A 95 -26.25 14.74 -24.59
N GLN A 96 -27.04 15.82 -24.52
CA GLN A 96 -26.51 17.14 -24.18
C GLN A 96 -25.98 17.19 -22.74
N ALA A 97 -26.72 16.64 -21.78
CA ALA A 97 -26.28 16.57 -20.38
C ALA A 97 -25.00 15.74 -20.21
N PHE A 98 -24.77 14.74 -21.06
CA PHE A 98 -23.53 13.99 -21.10
C PHE A 98 -22.36 14.85 -21.61
N ILE A 99 -22.56 15.57 -22.72
CA ILE A 99 -21.57 16.49 -23.29
C ILE A 99 -21.21 17.60 -22.30
N ASP A 100 -22.21 18.24 -21.70
CA ASP A 100 -22.02 19.31 -20.71
C ASP A 100 -21.22 18.83 -19.49
N SER A 101 -21.43 17.58 -19.07
CA SER A 101 -20.63 16.98 -17.99
C SER A 101 -19.18 16.77 -18.39
N LEU A 102 -18.88 16.44 -19.65
CA LEU A 102 -17.50 16.30 -20.12
C LEU A 102 -16.83 17.67 -20.24
N ASP A 103 -17.55 18.68 -20.75
CA ASP A 103 -17.05 20.06 -20.81
C ASP A 103 -16.76 20.62 -19.40
N ALA A 104 -17.65 20.35 -18.44
CA ALA A 104 -17.42 20.67 -17.04
C ALA A 104 -16.23 19.91 -16.46
N ALA A 105 -16.03 18.63 -16.82
CA ALA A 105 -14.88 17.86 -16.38
C ALA A 105 -13.56 18.43 -16.92
N VAL A 106 -13.52 18.87 -18.18
CA VAL A 106 -12.35 19.57 -18.75
C VAL A 106 -12.06 20.85 -17.97
N THR A 107 -13.10 21.65 -17.73
CA THR A 107 -12.98 22.98 -17.08
C THR A 107 -12.50 22.84 -15.63
N ASN A 108 -12.99 21.83 -14.92
CA ASN A 108 -12.67 21.58 -13.51
C ASN A 108 -11.47 20.65 -13.30
N GLU A 109 -10.71 20.33 -14.37
CA GLU A 109 -9.60 19.36 -14.34
C GLU A 109 -9.98 18.03 -13.66
N GLN A 110 -11.17 17.52 -13.98
CA GLN A 110 -11.66 16.26 -13.46
C GLN A 110 -11.35 15.10 -14.41
N ARG A 111 -11.38 13.88 -13.86
CA ARG A 111 -11.11 12.67 -14.61
C ARG A 111 -12.20 12.41 -15.64
N ILE A 112 -11.78 12.17 -16.88
CA ILE A 112 -12.62 11.65 -17.97
C ILE A 112 -12.18 10.21 -18.28
N PHE A 113 -13.16 9.33 -18.52
CA PHE A 113 -12.90 7.92 -18.82
C PHE A 113 -12.79 7.65 -20.34
N ASN A 114 -12.00 6.63 -20.72
CA ASN A 114 -11.83 6.25 -22.13
C ASN A 114 -13.15 5.85 -22.79
N ALA A 115 -14.05 5.19 -22.05
CA ALA A 115 -15.38 4.84 -22.56
C ALA A 115 -16.22 6.09 -22.87
N GLU A 116 -16.10 7.14 -22.04
CA GLU A 116 -16.80 8.40 -22.27
C GLU A 116 -16.26 9.14 -23.48
N ILE A 117 -14.93 9.16 -23.67
CA ILE A 117 -14.28 9.72 -24.88
C ILE A 117 -14.73 8.94 -26.12
N ALA A 118 -14.79 7.61 -26.04
CA ALA A 118 -15.25 6.79 -27.15
C ALA A 118 -16.72 7.07 -27.49
N LEU A 119 -17.58 7.31 -26.49
CA LEU A 119 -18.97 7.71 -26.73
C LEU A 119 -19.06 9.13 -27.30
N ALA A 120 -18.23 10.05 -26.81
CA ALA A 120 -18.15 11.42 -27.32
C ALA A 120 -17.78 11.47 -28.80
N ARG A 121 -17.00 10.52 -29.33
CA ARG A 121 -16.74 10.41 -30.79
C ARG A 121 -17.98 10.18 -31.64
N TYR A 122 -19.07 9.69 -31.05
CA TYR A 122 -20.36 9.54 -31.72
C TYR A 122 -21.29 10.75 -31.51
N LEU A 123 -21.15 11.42 -30.37
CA LEU A 123 -22.04 12.53 -29.97
C LEU A 123 -21.54 13.89 -30.45
N VAL A 124 -20.24 14.12 -30.34
CA VAL A 124 -19.55 15.41 -30.53
C VAL A 124 -18.11 15.16 -31.00
N PRO A 125 -17.92 14.61 -32.22
CA PRO A 125 -16.60 14.17 -32.70
C PRO A 125 -15.52 15.23 -32.63
N GLU A 126 -15.88 16.50 -32.86
CA GLU A 126 -14.99 17.65 -32.85
C GLU A 126 -14.40 17.99 -31.48
N LYS A 127 -14.99 17.50 -30.37
CA LYS A 127 -14.48 17.68 -29.01
C LYS A 127 -13.76 16.46 -28.44
N ALA A 128 -13.83 15.31 -29.12
CA ALA A 128 -13.32 14.05 -28.58
C ALA A 128 -11.81 14.09 -28.27
N ASP A 129 -11.02 14.76 -29.13
CA ASP A 129 -9.58 14.90 -28.92
C ASP A 129 -9.27 15.83 -27.73
N THR A 130 -10.02 16.92 -27.57
CA THR A 130 -9.94 17.80 -26.40
C THR A 130 -10.18 17.03 -25.09
N TYR A 131 -11.16 16.13 -25.07
CA TYR A 131 -11.41 15.27 -23.90
C TYR A 131 -10.27 14.27 -23.65
N ALA A 132 -9.68 13.72 -24.71
CA ALA A 132 -8.53 12.82 -24.59
C ALA A 132 -7.29 13.54 -24.02
N GLU A 133 -7.01 14.76 -24.47
CA GLU A 133 -5.94 15.60 -23.95
C GLU A 133 -6.17 15.99 -22.48
N ALA A 134 -7.40 16.40 -22.13
CA ALA A 134 -7.75 16.74 -20.75
C ALA A 134 -7.57 15.55 -19.81
N ARG A 135 -7.96 14.34 -20.26
CA ARG A 135 -7.69 13.10 -19.52
C ARG A 135 -6.19 12.88 -19.32
N GLN A 136 -5.36 13.08 -20.35
CA GLN A 136 -3.91 12.88 -20.22
C GLN A 136 -3.31 13.85 -19.19
N ARG A 137 -3.67 15.14 -19.27
CA ARG A 137 -3.26 16.15 -18.28
C ARG A 137 -3.62 15.75 -16.84
N TYR A 138 -4.84 15.24 -16.64
CA TYR A 138 -5.27 14.74 -15.33
C TYR A 138 -4.40 13.58 -14.84
N LEU A 139 -4.09 12.60 -15.71
CA LEU A 139 -3.27 11.45 -15.33
C LEU A 139 -1.83 11.85 -15.00
N ASP A 140 -1.25 12.79 -15.75
CA ASP A 140 0.11 13.27 -15.50
C ASP A 140 0.19 13.99 -14.15
N LYS A 141 -0.83 14.82 -13.83
CA LYS A 141 -0.97 15.49 -12.53
C LYS A 141 -1.11 14.49 -11.38
N ASP A 142 -2.02 13.52 -11.50
CA ASP A 142 -2.24 12.50 -10.48
C ASP A 142 -0.98 11.65 -10.23
N ALA A 143 -0.27 11.27 -11.30
CA ALA A 143 0.99 10.55 -11.22
C ALA A 143 2.09 11.37 -10.50
N ALA A 144 2.20 12.66 -10.83
CA ALA A 144 3.15 13.56 -10.18
C ALA A 144 2.84 13.75 -8.68
N GLU A 145 1.57 13.95 -8.33
CA GLU A 145 1.14 14.06 -6.93
C GLU A 145 1.38 12.77 -6.15
N HIS A 146 1.11 11.62 -6.75
CA HIS A 146 1.35 10.32 -6.13
C HIS A 146 2.86 10.11 -5.90
N ALA A 147 3.69 10.38 -6.90
CA ALA A 147 5.15 10.29 -6.81
C ALA A 147 5.69 11.21 -5.70
N ALA A 148 5.21 12.46 -5.61
CA ALA A 148 5.59 13.39 -4.55
C ALA A 148 5.21 12.89 -3.16
N LYS A 149 3.99 12.35 -2.99
CA LYS A 149 3.53 11.77 -1.72
C LYS A 149 4.36 10.55 -1.32
N VAL A 150 4.68 9.67 -2.27
CA VAL A 150 5.53 8.49 -2.04
C VAL A 150 6.93 8.91 -1.64
N SER A 151 7.54 9.85 -2.38
CA SER A 151 8.89 10.36 -2.07
C SER A 151 8.95 11.02 -0.69
N ARG A 152 7.94 11.82 -0.32
CA ARG A 152 7.88 12.44 1.01
C ARG A 152 7.82 11.39 2.12
N ARG A 153 6.94 10.38 1.97
CA ARG A 153 6.83 9.28 2.95
C ARG A 153 8.14 8.51 3.08
N GLN A 154 8.81 8.22 1.96
CA GLN A 154 10.11 7.55 1.98
C GLN A 154 11.19 8.37 2.71
N ALA A 155 11.21 9.69 2.50
CA ALA A 155 12.14 10.58 3.20
C ALA A 155 11.85 10.65 4.71
N GLU A 156 10.57 10.77 5.10
CA GLU A 156 10.14 10.75 6.50
C GLU A 156 10.50 9.42 7.17
N ASP A 157 10.25 8.30 6.50
CA ASP A 157 10.55 6.97 7.02
C ASP A 157 12.07 6.73 7.14
N ALA A 158 12.85 7.18 6.16
CA ALA A 158 14.32 7.10 6.21
C ALA A 158 14.90 7.96 7.34
N ALA A 159 14.39 9.19 7.53
CA ALA A 159 14.80 10.07 8.62
C ALA A 159 14.50 9.45 9.98
N TYR A 160 13.30 8.87 10.15
CA TYR A 160 12.93 8.15 11.38
C TYR A 160 13.87 6.97 11.67
N CYS A 161 14.19 6.16 10.65
CA CYS A 161 15.14 5.06 10.81
C CYS A 161 16.55 5.55 11.17
N ALA A 162 17.02 6.62 10.54
CA ALA A 162 18.32 7.20 10.81
C ALA A 162 18.43 7.71 12.25
N GLU A 163 17.41 8.43 12.75
CA GLU A 163 17.34 8.91 14.12
C GLU A 163 17.37 7.76 15.13
N ARG A 164 16.50 6.75 14.95
CA ARG A 164 16.43 5.58 15.85
C ARG A 164 17.70 4.73 15.84
N ASN A 165 18.32 4.57 14.67
CA ASN A 165 19.57 3.83 14.58
C ASN A 165 20.75 4.63 15.15
N ALA A 166 20.73 5.96 15.10
CA ALA A 166 21.72 6.79 15.78
C ALA A 166 21.62 6.66 17.31
N GLU A 167 20.41 6.64 17.88
CA GLU A 167 20.20 6.34 19.30
C GLU A 167 20.74 4.95 19.68
N ALA A 168 20.47 3.93 18.87
CA ALA A 168 20.98 2.58 19.09
C ALA A 168 22.52 2.53 18.99
N GLN A 169 23.11 3.27 18.05
CA GLN A 169 24.56 3.36 17.91
C GLN A 169 25.20 4.03 19.13
N GLN A 170 24.61 5.10 19.66
CA GLN A 170 25.10 5.74 20.89
C GLN A 170 25.10 4.77 22.08
N GLN A 171 24.07 3.93 22.21
CA GLN A 171 24.03 2.90 23.26
C GLN A 171 25.12 1.84 23.07
N LEU A 172 25.38 1.43 21.83
CA LEU A 172 26.48 0.52 21.49
C LEU A 172 27.85 1.13 21.81
N ASP A 173 28.07 2.39 21.44
CA ASP A 173 29.32 3.11 21.67
C ASP A 173 29.58 3.30 23.18
N ALA A 174 28.53 3.65 23.94
CA ALA A 174 28.61 3.72 25.40
C ALA A 174 28.95 2.36 26.02
N ALA A 175 28.34 1.27 25.53
CA ALA A 175 28.64 -0.08 25.98
C ALA A 175 30.09 -0.50 25.67
N ILE A 176 30.59 -0.17 24.47
CA ILE A 176 31.99 -0.39 24.08
C ILE A 176 32.93 0.41 25.00
N ASN A 177 32.62 1.67 25.27
CA ASN A 177 33.42 2.51 26.16
C ASN A 177 33.47 1.93 27.58
N THR A 178 32.35 1.47 28.13
CA THR A 178 32.31 0.78 29.44
C THR A 178 33.15 -0.49 29.46
N ILE A 179 33.24 -1.23 28.35
CA ILE A 179 34.14 -2.39 28.24
C ILE A 179 35.61 -1.94 28.26
N ARG A 180 35.94 -0.83 27.59
CA ARG A 180 37.31 -0.28 27.48
C ARG A 180 37.81 0.28 28.81
N THR A 181 37.00 1.10 29.49
CA THR A 181 37.39 1.80 30.72
C THR A 181 37.07 1.00 31.99
N GLY A 182 36.20 0.00 31.89
CA GLY A 182 35.62 -0.71 33.03
C GLY A 182 34.39 0.00 33.59
N GLY A 183 33.55 -0.74 34.31
CA GLY A 183 32.29 -0.25 34.85
C GLY A 183 31.16 -1.27 34.77
N GLU A 184 29.92 -0.81 34.96
CA GLU A 184 28.72 -1.63 34.86
C GLU A 184 28.13 -1.56 33.44
N LEU A 185 28.16 -2.69 32.73
CA LEU A 185 27.52 -2.87 31.44
C LEU A 185 26.16 -3.53 31.61
N LYS A 186 25.08 -2.76 31.38
CA LYS A 186 23.71 -3.28 31.39
C LYS A 186 23.38 -4.03 30.11
N ASN A 187 22.63 -5.13 30.23
CA ASN A 187 22.18 -5.93 29.11
C ASN A 187 20.84 -5.43 28.57
N GLU A 188 20.84 -4.22 28.03
CA GLU A 188 19.63 -3.60 27.48
C GLU A 188 19.33 -4.10 26.06
N ALA A 189 18.08 -3.96 25.64
CA ALA A 189 17.65 -4.29 24.30
C ALA A 189 17.77 -3.06 23.40
N ILE A 190 18.53 -3.18 22.31
CA ILE A 190 18.61 -2.18 21.24
C ILE A 190 17.74 -2.63 20.07
N SER A 191 17.11 -1.68 19.39
CA SER A 191 16.32 -1.96 18.19
C SER A 191 16.96 -1.31 16.98
N ILE A 192 17.21 -2.11 15.93
CA ILE A 192 17.78 -1.64 14.67
C ILE A 192 16.68 -1.67 13.61
N TYR A 193 16.43 -0.52 12.99
CA TYR A 193 15.37 -0.30 12.01
C TYR A 193 15.92 -0.41 10.58
N ARG A 194 15.30 -1.27 9.76
CA ARG A 194 15.53 -1.38 8.30
C ARG A 194 14.47 -0.62 7.50
N GLY A 195 13.32 -0.43 8.12
CA GLY A 195 12.25 0.46 7.69
C GLY A 195 11.45 0.89 8.90
N ARG A 196 10.58 1.88 8.76
CA ARG A 196 9.83 2.44 9.89
C ARG A 196 9.06 1.40 10.71
N TYR A 197 8.55 0.37 10.03
CA TYR A 197 7.78 -0.73 10.63
C TYR A 197 8.52 -2.08 10.58
N ASP A 198 9.80 -2.08 10.19
CA ASP A 198 10.66 -3.27 10.19
C ASP A 198 11.87 -3.00 11.08
N CYS A 199 11.79 -3.46 12.33
CA CYS A 199 12.88 -3.40 13.26
C CYS A 199 13.17 -4.78 13.87
N ARG A 200 14.42 -4.96 14.29
CA ARG A 200 14.85 -6.14 15.04
C ARG A 200 15.51 -5.70 16.32
N SER A 201 15.04 -6.27 17.42
CA SER A 201 15.60 -6.01 18.74
C SER A 201 16.64 -7.07 19.11
N TYR A 202 17.75 -6.63 19.71
CA TYR A 202 18.85 -7.46 20.16
C TYR A 202 19.29 -7.04 21.55
N SER A 203 19.75 -8.00 22.36
CA SER A 203 20.56 -7.68 23.54
C SER A 203 21.88 -7.04 23.09
N ILE A 204 22.30 -5.96 23.77
CA ILE A 204 23.57 -5.26 23.49
C ILE A 204 24.74 -6.25 23.44
N ILE A 205 24.85 -7.14 24.42
CA ILE A 205 25.98 -8.08 24.51
C ILE A 205 25.97 -9.07 23.35
N ASN A 206 24.80 -9.57 22.96
CA ASN A 206 24.68 -10.45 21.78
C ASN A 206 24.98 -9.70 20.47
N HIS A 207 24.65 -8.42 20.38
CA HIS A 207 24.97 -7.59 19.22
C HIS A 207 26.48 -7.34 19.12
N LEU A 208 27.11 -6.87 20.20
CA LEU A 208 28.55 -6.65 20.28
C LEU A 208 29.34 -7.93 20.00
N ALA A 209 28.95 -9.07 20.57
CA ALA A 209 29.60 -10.34 20.28
C ALA A 209 29.62 -10.67 18.78
N ARG A 210 28.53 -10.39 18.05
CA ARG A 210 28.50 -10.58 16.59
C ARG A 210 29.37 -9.56 15.86
N GLN A 211 29.35 -8.30 16.29
CA GLN A 211 30.16 -7.22 15.72
C GLN A 211 31.66 -7.51 15.84
N PHE A 212 32.12 -8.00 16.99
CA PHE A 212 33.52 -8.33 17.28
C PHE A 212 33.88 -9.79 16.94
N GLY A 213 33.01 -10.53 16.25
CA GLY A 213 33.31 -11.89 15.77
C GLY A 213 33.36 -12.99 16.84
N VAL A 214 32.87 -12.74 18.06
CA VAL A 214 32.83 -13.71 19.16
C VAL A 214 31.63 -14.64 19.02
N GLN A 215 31.93 -15.94 18.81
CA GLN A 215 30.91 -16.97 18.64
C GLN A 215 30.32 -17.41 19.99
N ILE A 216 29.13 -16.88 20.31
CA ILE A 216 28.35 -17.28 21.48
C ILE A 216 27.37 -18.40 21.09
N PRO A 217 27.39 -19.59 21.73
CA PRO A 217 26.44 -20.66 21.45
C PRO A 217 24.98 -20.23 21.67
N LEU A 218 24.04 -20.74 20.87
CA LEU A 218 22.61 -20.35 20.92
C LEU A 218 21.99 -20.47 22.32
N LYS A 219 22.36 -21.52 23.08
CA LYS A 219 21.90 -21.71 24.47
C LYS A 219 22.33 -20.56 25.38
N VAL A 220 23.53 -20.02 25.17
CA VAL A 220 24.06 -18.88 25.94
C VAL A 220 23.45 -17.58 25.45
N GLN A 221 23.24 -17.39 24.14
CA GLN A 221 22.51 -16.23 23.61
C GLN A 221 21.10 -16.13 24.20
N GLY A 222 20.39 -17.27 24.27
CA GLY A 222 19.07 -17.35 24.90
C GLY A 222 19.09 -17.09 26.41
N TRP A 223 20.17 -17.50 27.10
CA TRP A 223 20.38 -17.16 28.51
C TRP A 223 20.61 -15.65 28.69
N ILE A 224 21.47 -15.03 27.87
CA ILE A 224 21.71 -13.59 27.86
C ILE A 224 20.38 -12.83 27.67
N ASN A 225 19.58 -13.22 26.68
CA ASN A 225 18.32 -12.53 26.39
C ASN A 225 17.28 -12.60 27.52
N LYS A 226 17.28 -13.67 28.33
CA LYS A 226 16.21 -13.94 29.31
C LYS A 226 16.61 -13.68 30.76
N ARG A 227 17.90 -13.76 31.08
CA ARG A 227 18.38 -13.86 32.46
C ARG A 227 19.45 -12.86 32.83
N LEU A 228 20.25 -12.36 31.88
CA LEU A 228 21.34 -11.45 32.19
C LEU A 228 20.81 -10.03 32.44
N ILE A 229 21.17 -9.43 33.57
CA ILE A 229 20.79 -8.08 33.97
C ILE A 229 21.92 -7.10 33.65
N HIS A 230 23.11 -7.32 34.23
CA HIS A 230 24.30 -6.52 33.95
C HIS A 230 25.59 -7.31 34.23
N VAL A 231 26.70 -6.79 33.73
CA VAL A 231 28.07 -7.31 33.93
C VAL A 231 28.94 -6.18 34.43
N VAL A 232 29.76 -6.42 35.46
CA VAL A 232 30.77 -5.46 35.90
C VAL A 232 32.12 -5.86 35.31
N VAL A 233 32.74 -4.95 34.56
CA VAL A 233 34.07 -5.10 33.97
C VAL A 233 35.08 -4.34 34.84
N ARG A 234 36.18 -5.00 35.22
CA ARG A 234 37.33 -4.35 35.89
C ARG A 234 38.62 -4.95 35.36
N ASN A 235 39.63 -4.11 35.15
CA ASN A 235 40.97 -4.51 34.71
C ASN A 235 40.95 -5.43 33.46
N GLY A 236 40.09 -5.14 32.49
CA GLY A 236 39.98 -5.91 31.24
C GLY A 236 39.39 -7.32 31.37
N ALA A 237 38.69 -7.62 32.47
CA ALA A 237 38.00 -8.89 32.67
C ALA A 237 36.65 -8.72 33.37
N VAL A 238 35.81 -9.75 33.31
CA VAL A 238 34.57 -9.82 34.08
C VAL A 238 34.87 -9.94 35.57
N ALA A 239 34.44 -8.94 36.35
CA ALA A 239 34.55 -8.92 37.80
C ALA A 239 33.34 -9.55 38.48
N SER A 240 32.13 -9.22 38.02
CA SER A 240 30.89 -9.82 38.51
C SER A 240 29.81 -9.83 37.44
N VAL A 241 28.81 -10.71 37.61
CA VAL A 241 27.68 -10.86 36.69
C VAL A 241 26.40 -10.94 37.51
N CYS A 242 25.43 -10.09 37.21
CA CYS A 242 24.11 -10.12 37.82
C CYS A 242 23.10 -10.73 36.84
N TYR A 243 22.34 -11.72 37.31
CA TYR A 243 21.37 -12.44 36.51
C TYR A 243 20.22 -12.96 37.37
N SER A 244 19.10 -13.28 36.73
CA SER A 244 17.96 -13.95 37.34
C SER A 244 18.01 -15.47 37.10
N GLY A 245 17.62 -16.25 38.11
CA GLY A 245 17.56 -17.71 38.02
C GLY A 245 18.94 -18.38 37.95
N SER A 246 19.04 -19.51 37.23
CA SER A 246 20.26 -20.33 37.23
C SER A 246 21.40 -19.73 36.40
N PRO A 247 22.66 -19.82 36.87
CA PRO A 247 23.83 -19.32 36.15
C PRO A 247 24.11 -20.05 34.83
N SER A 248 24.79 -19.37 33.92
CA SER A 248 25.42 -20.00 32.74
C SER A 248 26.86 -20.36 33.05
N ARG A 249 27.23 -21.62 32.82
CA ARG A 249 28.60 -22.14 33.07
C ARG A 249 29.64 -21.59 32.10
N THR A 250 29.24 -21.12 30.92
CA THR A 250 30.15 -20.70 29.84
C THR A 250 30.09 -19.21 29.52
N PHE A 251 29.19 -18.46 30.16
CA PHE A 251 29.02 -17.03 29.89
C PHE A 251 30.28 -16.21 30.18
N HIS A 252 30.92 -16.41 31.34
CA HIS A 252 32.13 -15.67 31.73
C HIS A 252 33.25 -15.81 30.69
N ALA A 253 33.50 -17.02 30.19
CA ALA A 253 34.52 -17.26 29.17
C ALA A 253 34.23 -16.48 27.88
N ARG A 254 32.98 -16.54 27.38
CA ARG A 254 32.57 -15.80 26.18
C ARG A 254 32.59 -14.29 26.36
N MET A 255 32.24 -13.79 27.55
CA MET A 255 32.28 -12.37 27.86
C MET A 255 33.73 -11.86 27.94
N ASN A 256 34.64 -12.63 28.53
CA ASN A 256 36.08 -12.30 28.53
C ASN A 256 36.66 -12.29 27.11
N GLU A 257 36.25 -13.23 26.23
CA GLU A 257 36.63 -13.21 24.82
C GLU A 257 36.16 -11.94 24.10
N LEU A 258 34.94 -11.48 24.39
CA LEU A 258 34.42 -10.20 23.89
C LEU A 258 35.24 -9.01 24.39
N ILE A 259 35.49 -8.93 25.70
CA ILE A 259 36.29 -7.85 26.29
C ILE A 259 37.69 -7.79 25.65
N ALA A 260 38.36 -8.94 25.53
CA ALA A 260 39.67 -9.03 24.90
C ALA A 260 39.64 -8.56 23.43
N SER A 261 38.59 -8.92 22.68
CA SER A 261 38.44 -8.51 21.28
C SER A 261 38.24 -6.99 21.14
N VAL A 262 37.44 -6.38 22.03
CA VAL A 262 37.20 -4.93 22.06
C VAL A 262 38.49 -4.17 22.40
N LEU A 263 39.23 -4.63 23.41
CA LEU A 263 40.49 -4.01 23.84
C LEU A 263 41.58 -4.14 22.78
N LYS A 264 41.67 -5.29 22.10
CA LYS A 264 42.61 -5.49 20.99
C LYS A 264 42.35 -4.51 19.86
N GLN A 265 41.09 -4.32 19.46
CA GLN A 265 40.74 -3.35 18.42
C GLN A 265 41.14 -1.92 18.81
N GLN A 266 40.97 -1.52 20.08
CA GLN A 266 41.40 -0.20 20.54
C GLN A 266 42.93 -0.01 20.38
N GLN A 267 43.73 -1.03 20.73
CA GLN A 267 45.19 -0.96 20.57
C GLN A 267 45.60 -0.84 19.10
N ASP A 268 44.91 -1.57 18.21
CA ASP A 268 45.14 -1.51 16.76
C ASP A 268 44.76 -0.13 16.17
N GLU A 269 43.77 0.55 16.74
CA GLU A 269 43.35 1.92 16.39
C GLU A 269 44.36 2.98 16.88
N GLU A 270 44.97 2.80 18.05
CA GLU A 270 45.95 3.73 18.64
C GLU A 270 47.35 3.63 18.02
N THR A 271 47.65 2.53 17.31
CA THR A 271 48.96 2.28 16.68
C THR A 271 49.02 2.71 15.20
N ARG A 272 47.89 3.17 14.63
CA ARG A 272 47.79 3.68 13.25
C ARG A 272 47.86 5.20 13.16
#